data_AF-A0A8H8CEC5-F1
#
_entry.id   AF-A0A8H8CEC5-F1
#
_cell.length_a   1.000
_cell.length_b   1.000
_cell.length_c   1.000
_cell.angle_alpha   90.00
_cell.angle_beta   90.00
_cell.angle_gamma   90.00
#
_symmetry.space_group_name_H-M   'P 1'
#
loop_
_entity.id
_entity.type
_entity.pdbx_description
1 polymer ?
#
loop_
_entity_poly.entity_id
_entity_poly.type
_entity_poly.pdbx_seq_one_letter_code
_entity_poly.pdbx_strand_id
1 'polypeptide(L)'
;MKKPLGEPKTEVAREIVSKSFVHPLLRKQTIKDTGPMIAPTNDTEQLPINWDGWPDGYIELDLSHAEFSATKQLMYHWAYTVSGGYKSGLEDPNADRWEDGKQSTRKCCGVILCTNKDCTIVVRPNTKETAFKHQLQKKCVCGARLYHEKCEIRATLWKWAGGIHYVHPGFHSHQRLTHILHITQAEESRFIEIVTANKDIGPLGLIVGVPTKNGPGESVADISDVYLNRDRVQKDRLKICGRSSQTAQALFQAFTEFSKKFPNFVIHSEFMNEVVISVQTDFMRSQLVKLDALDEAVNGTVNDAAHGWWKERQWVLIISSTYCPVLLCWVPGVMSFSNGQSTQHFKYHFIAVFQSIIREAKEKDIPVSHSMFAGVRH
;
A
#
# COMPACT_ATOMS: atom_id res chain seq x y z
N MET A 1 -18.30 37.26 47.65
CA MET A 1 -19.44 36.98 48.57
C MET A 1 -20.20 35.75 48.05
N LYS A 2 -20.24 34.71 48.91
CA LYS A 2 -21.15 33.55 49.06
C LYS A 2 -22.04 33.03 47.89
N LYS A 3 -21.88 31.72 47.61
CA LYS A 3 -22.89 30.77 47.07
C LYS A 3 -24.14 30.65 47.98
N PRO A 4 -25.25 30.03 47.53
CA PRO A 4 -25.47 28.56 47.70
C PRO A 4 -26.07 27.90 46.42
N LEU A 5 -25.79 26.65 46.01
CA LEU A 5 -26.00 25.30 46.61
C LEU A 5 -27.48 24.90 46.80
N GLY A 6 -27.90 23.88 46.05
CA GLY A 6 -29.16 23.15 46.19
C GLY A 6 -29.20 21.91 45.26
N GLU A 7 -28.82 20.74 45.80
CA GLU A 7 -29.16 19.40 45.29
C GLU A 7 -30.52 18.92 45.90
N PRO A 8 -30.91 17.62 45.84
CA PRO A 8 -31.38 16.82 44.71
C PRO A 8 -32.78 16.18 45.00
N LYS A 9 -33.41 15.51 44.02
CA LYS A 9 -34.58 14.63 44.23
C LYS A 9 -34.51 13.41 43.29
N THR A 10 -34.14 12.25 43.85
CA THR A 10 -34.98 11.09 44.24
C THR A 10 -35.24 10.06 43.14
N GLU A 11 -34.56 8.94 43.35
CA GLU A 11 -34.82 7.54 42.99
C GLU A 11 -36.29 7.09 43.18
N VAL A 12 -36.83 6.35 42.21
CA VAL A 12 -37.94 5.40 42.43
C VAL A 12 -37.70 4.16 41.56
N ALA A 13 -37.39 3.05 42.23
CA ALA A 13 -37.43 1.70 41.72
C ALA A 13 -38.88 1.23 41.47
N ARG A 14 -39.07 0.39 40.44
CA ARG A 14 -40.16 -0.59 40.39
C ARG A 14 -39.65 -1.90 39.83
N GLU A 15 -39.77 -2.92 40.66
CA GLU A 15 -39.53 -4.32 40.37
C GLU A 15 -40.88 -5.07 40.42
N ILE A 16 -40.88 -6.27 39.81
CA ILE A 16 -41.78 -7.43 40.00
C ILE A 16 -43.11 -7.38 39.22
N VAL A 17 -43.30 -8.33 38.28
CA VAL A 17 -44.14 -9.54 38.49
C VAL A 17 -43.68 -10.68 37.57
N SER A 18 -43.46 -11.82 38.21
CA SER A 18 -43.15 -13.15 37.71
C SER A 18 -44.40 -13.92 37.25
N LYS A 19 -44.18 -14.96 36.44
CA LYS A 19 -44.83 -16.29 36.45
C LYS A 19 -44.18 -17.10 35.29
N SER A 20 -43.36 -18.14 35.46
CA SER A 20 -43.38 -19.38 36.26
C SER A 20 -43.94 -20.60 35.52
N PHE A 21 -43.03 -21.57 35.25
CA PHE A 21 -43.16 -23.04 35.20
C PHE A 21 -43.93 -23.68 34.00
N VAL A 22 -43.50 -24.80 33.37
CA VAL A 22 -43.07 -26.13 33.88
C VAL A 22 -42.16 -26.90 32.87
N HIS A 23 -40.93 -27.28 33.29
CA HIS A 23 -40.26 -28.61 33.40
C HIS A 23 -40.58 -29.84 32.46
N PRO A 24 -39.82 -30.98 32.45
CA PRO A 24 -38.49 -31.23 31.83
C PRO A 24 -38.37 -32.62 31.08
N LEU A 25 -37.14 -33.01 30.74
CA LEU A 25 -36.59 -34.39 30.60
C LEU A 25 -37.04 -35.25 29.40
N LEU A 26 -36.07 -35.57 28.52
CA LEU A 26 -35.77 -36.97 28.18
C LEU A 26 -34.26 -37.16 27.98
N ARG A 27 -33.74 -38.06 28.80
CA ARG A 27 -32.36 -38.51 28.96
C ARG A 27 -32.24 -39.89 28.32
N LYS A 28 -31.36 -40.09 27.33
CA LYS A 28 -30.76 -41.39 26.97
C LYS A 28 -29.36 -41.10 26.44
N GLN A 29 -28.35 -41.24 27.30
CA GLN A 29 -27.54 -42.44 27.56
C GLN A 29 -26.36 -42.58 26.58
N THR A 30 -25.19 -42.41 27.19
CA THR A 30 -23.82 -42.71 26.79
C THR A 30 -23.62 -44.10 26.20
N ILE A 31 -22.77 -44.19 25.16
CA ILE A 31 -21.84 -45.29 24.97
C ILE A 31 -20.44 -44.67 24.80
N LYS A 32 -19.57 -44.96 25.77
CA LYS A 32 -18.12 -44.86 25.64
C LYS A 32 -17.67 -46.19 25.08
N ASP A 33 -16.95 -46.18 23.97
CA ASP A 33 -16.05 -47.27 23.63
C ASP A 33 -14.71 -46.69 23.17
N THR A 34 -13.70 -47.05 23.94
CA THR A 34 -12.27 -46.78 23.73
C THR A 34 -11.69 -47.86 22.81
N GLY A 35 -11.18 -47.45 21.66
CA GLY A 35 -10.37 -48.25 20.74
C GLY A 35 -9.36 -47.35 20.02
N PRO A 36 -8.18 -47.88 19.60
CA PRO A 36 -6.92 -47.15 19.64
C PRO A 36 -6.81 -46.01 18.63
N MET A 37 -6.13 -44.93 19.04
CA MET A 37 -5.70 -43.85 18.16
C MET A 37 -4.79 -44.40 17.06
N ILE A 38 -5.34 -44.57 15.87
CA ILE A 38 -4.56 -44.68 14.65
C ILE A 38 -4.10 -43.26 14.34
N ALA A 39 -2.79 -43.04 14.39
CA ALA A 39 -2.17 -41.79 13.99
C ALA A 39 -2.63 -41.43 12.55
N PRO A 40 -3.02 -40.17 12.27
CA PRO A 40 -3.30 -39.78 10.90
C PRO A 40 -2.01 -39.92 10.11
N THR A 41 -2.01 -40.83 9.15
CA THR A 41 -0.93 -40.99 8.20
C THR A 41 -0.78 -39.71 7.40
N ASN A 42 0.45 -39.22 7.34
CA ASN A 42 0.89 -38.02 6.63
C ASN A 42 0.88 -38.25 5.11
N ASP A 43 -0.28 -38.58 4.55
CA ASP A 43 -0.49 -38.59 3.12
C ASP A 43 -1.19 -37.29 2.76
N THR A 44 -0.40 -36.21 2.75
CA THR A 44 -0.80 -34.90 2.26
C THR A 44 -0.87 -34.95 0.73
N GLU A 45 -1.82 -35.72 0.20
CA GLU A 45 -2.28 -35.56 -1.17
C GLU A 45 -3.23 -34.36 -1.20
N GLN A 46 -2.66 -33.17 -0.95
CA GLN A 46 -3.37 -31.89 -1.09
C GLN A 46 -3.65 -31.70 -2.57
N LEU A 47 -4.91 -31.93 -2.96
CA LEU A 47 -5.41 -31.52 -4.27
C LEU A 47 -5.13 -30.01 -4.44
N PRO A 48 -4.38 -29.59 -5.47
CA PRO A 48 -4.20 -28.19 -5.74
C PRO A 48 -5.56 -27.67 -6.19
N ILE A 49 -6.22 -26.87 -5.37
CA ILE A 49 -7.35 -26.07 -5.83
C ILE A 49 -6.79 -25.23 -6.99
N ASN A 50 -7.13 -25.62 -8.21
CA ASN A 50 -6.75 -24.91 -9.42
C ASN A 50 -7.57 -23.63 -9.51
N TRP A 51 -7.25 -22.69 -8.62
CA TRP A 51 -7.93 -21.42 -8.50
C TRP A 51 -7.44 -20.49 -9.62
N ASP A 52 -8.25 -20.37 -10.67
CA ASP A 52 -7.96 -19.56 -11.86
C ASP A 52 -8.27 -18.06 -11.65
N GLY A 53 -8.79 -17.69 -10.48
CA GLY A 53 -9.17 -16.32 -10.13
C GLY A 53 -10.49 -15.83 -10.73
N TRP A 54 -11.24 -16.68 -11.44
CA TRP A 54 -12.55 -16.40 -12.04
C TRP A 54 -13.64 -17.28 -11.44
N PRO A 55 -13.94 -17.16 -10.14
CA PRO A 55 -15.06 -17.91 -9.56
C PRO A 55 -16.35 -17.51 -10.29
N ASP A 56 -17.08 -18.53 -10.73
CA ASP A 56 -18.32 -18.39 -11.46
C ASP A 56 -19.15 -19.65 -11.23
N GLY A 57 -20.42 -19.46 -10.86
CA GLY A 57 -21.30 -20.53 -10.40
C GLY A 57 -21.37 -20.66 -8.87
N TYR A 58 -22.04 -21.71 -8.42
CA TYR A 58 -22.21 -22.01 -7.01
C TYR A 58 -20.95 -22.70 -6.48
N ILE A 59 -20.18 -22.00 -5.65
CA ILE A 59 -18.93 -22.50 -5.09
C ILE A 59 -18.98 -22.35 -3.58
N GLU A 60 -18.65 -23.41 -2.86
CA GLU A 60 -18.49 -23.41 -1.41
C GLU A 60 -17.21 -24.19 -1.09
N LEU A 61 -16.29 -23.56 -0.36
CA LEU A 61 -14.96 -24.10 -0.08
C LEU A 61 -14.59 -23.85 1.37
N ASP A 62 -14.06 -24.87 2.02
CA ASP A 62 -13.33 -24.76 3.27
C ASP A 62 -11.84 -24.92 3.00
N LEU A 63 -11.05 -23.91 3.40
CA LEU A 63 -9.63 -23.82 3.12
C LEU A 63 -8.87 -23.65 4.41
N SER A 64 -7.79 -24.41 4.60
CA SER A 64 -6.79 -24.08 5.59
C SER A 64 -6.13 -22.72 5.27
N HIS A 65 -5.46 -22.11 6.25
CA HIS A 65 -4.68 -20.89 6.00
C HIS A 65 -3.57 -21.08 4.96
N ALA A 66 -3.01 -22.28 4.84
CA ALA A 66 -2.00 -22.61 3.85
C ALA A 66 -2.61 -22.61 2.44
N GLU A 67 -3.73 -23.29 2.24
CA GLU A 67 -4.45 -23.33 0.95
C GLU A 67 -4.97 -21.94 0.55
N PHE A 68 -5.49 -21.17 1.51
CA PHE A 68 -5.89 -19.78 1.27
C PHE A 68 -4.71 -18.92 0.82
N SER A 69 -3.51 -19.14 1.38
CA SER A 69 -2.31 -18.42 0.97
C SER A 69 -1.84 -18.87 -0.43
N ALA A 70 -1.92 -20.18 -0.73
CA ALA A 70 -1.57 -20.75 -2.03
C ALA A 70 -2.44 -20.23 -3.17
N THR A 71 -3.72 -19.92 -2.90
CA THR A 71 -4.64 -19.29 -3.86
C THR A 71 -4.47 -17.77 -3.96
N LYS A 72 -3.41 -17.20 -3.37
CA LYS A 72 -3.20 -15.75 -3.24
C LYS A 72 -4.40 -15.06 -2.60
N GLN A 73 -4.87 -15.63 -1.50
CA GLN A 73 -6.04 -15.17 -0.74
C GLN A 73 -7.33 -15.22 -1.56
N LEU A 74 -7.52 -16.31 -2.31
CA LEU A 74 -8.60 -16.47 -3.28
C LEU A 74 -8.66 -15.28 -4.24
N MET A 75 -7.56 -14.95 -4.89
CA MET A 75 -7.48 -13.82 -5.81
C MET A 75 -8.71 -13.73 -6.74
N TYR A 76 -9.23 -12.52 -6.96
CA TYR A 76 -10.52 -12.32 -7.63
C TYR A 76 -10.32 -11.37 -8.82
N HIS A 77 -10.41 -11.89 -10.05
CA HIS A 77 -10.12 -11.12 -11.28
C HIS A 77 -11.25 -10.19 -11.71
N TRP A 78 -12.49 -10.52 -11.34
CA TRP A 78 -13.64 -9.63 -11.49
C TRP A 78 -13.36 -8.27 -10.83
N ALA A 79 -14.01 -7.21 -11.29
CA ALA A 79 -13.99 -5.95 -10.56
C ALA A 79 -14.82 -6.13 -9.28
N TYR A 80 -14.28 -5.77 -8.12
CA TYR A 80 -15.02 -5.91 -6.88
C TYR A 80 -14.72 -4.79 -5.89
N THR A 81 -15.70 -4.54 -5.02
CA THR A 81 -15.51 -3.79 -3.78
C THR A 81 -15.53 -4.74 -2.60
N VAL A 82 -14.70 -4.47 -1.59
CA VAL A 82 -14.69 -5.20 -0.33
C VAL A 82 -15.53 -4.47 0.70
N SER A 83 -16.39 -5.20 1.39
CA SER A 83 -17.11 -4.72 2.58
C SER A 83 -16.95 -5.72 3.73
N GLY A 84 -16.79 -5.21 4.95
CA GLY A 84 -16.60 -6.01 6.17
C GLY A 84 -15.39 -5.57 6.99
N GLY A 85 -15.31 -6.03 8.25
CA GLY A 85 -14.15 -5.82 9.12
C GLY A 85 -14.20 -4.67 10.13
N TYR A 86 -15.38 -4.21 10.59
CA TYR A 86 -15.49 -3.22 11.68
C TYR A 86 -16.36 -3.67 12.87
N LYS A 87 -15.69 -3.87 14.02
CA LYS A 87 -16.04 -3.55 15.42
C LYS A 87 -17.46 -3.82 15.98
N SER A 88 -18.06 -4.98 15.73
CA SER A 88 -18.86 -5.60 16.79
C SER A 88 -18.05 -6.78 17.30
N GLY A 89 -17.67 -6.80 18.59
CA GLY A 89 -16.82 -7.83 19.20
C GLY A 89 -17.42 -9.25 19.24
N LEU A 90 -18.30 -9.56 18.29
CA LEU A 90 -18.91 -10.87 18.05
C LEU A 90 -18.14 -11.66 16.97
N GLU A 91 -17.44 -10.96 16.07
CA GLU A 91 -16.65 -11.61 15.00
C GLU A 91 -15.19 -11.78 15.45
N ASP A 92 -14.76 -13.03 15.64
CA ASP A 92 -13.39 -13.36 16.05
C ASP A 92 -12.66 -14.13 14.94
N PRO A 93 -11.55 -13.61 14.38
CA PRO A 93 -10.73 -14.39 13.44
C PRO A 93 -10.14 -15.67 14.04
N ASN A 94 -10.19 -15.85 15.36
CA ASN A 94 -9.78 -17.05 16.09
C ASN A 94 -10.98 -17.85 16.64
N ALA A 95 -12.19 -17.61 16.14
CA ALA A 95 -13.34 -18.41 16.52
C ALA A 95 -13.13 -19.89 16.17
N ASP A 96 -13.63 -20.80 17.02
CA ASP A 96 -13.59 -22.25 16.82
C ASP A 96 -14.49 -22.71 15.66
N ARG A 97 -15.47 -21.88 15.28
CA ARG A 97 -16.44 -22.12 14.23
C ARG A 97 -16.41 -20.98 13.22
N TRP A 98 -16.63 -21.30 11.95
CA TRP A 98 -16.55 -20.30 10.89
C TRP A 98 -17.71 -19.30 10.93
N GLU A 99 -18.87 -19.71 11.45
CA GLU A 99 -20.07 -18.88 11.58
C GLU A 99 -19.83 -17.66 12.49
N ASP A 100 -18.97 -17.83 13.49
CA ASP A 100 -18.54 -16.79 14.44
C ASP A 100 -17.24 -16.07 13.97
N GLY A 101 -16.71 -16.52 12.82
CA GLY A 101 -15.49 -16.01 12.21
C GLY A 101 -15.66 -14.59 11.65
N LYS A 102 -14.52 -13.92 11.45
CA LYS A 102 -14.50 -12.58 10.85
C LYS A 102 -14.98 -12.61 9.41
N GLN A 103 -16.08 -11.91 9.14
CA GLN A 103 -16.72 -11.92 7.82
C GLN A 103 -16.20 -10.78 6.94
N SER A 104 -15.96 -11.10 5.68
CA SER A 104 -15.74 -10.12 4.62
C SER A 104 -16.49 -10.53 3.37
N THR A 105 -16.85 -9.55 2.55
CA THR A 105 -17.61 -9.76 1.32
C THR A 105 -16.92 -9.08 0.16
N ARG A 106 -17.00 -9.70 -1.01
CA ARG A 106 -16.51 -9.16 -2.29
C ARG A 106 -17.71 -9.03 -3.21
N LYS A 107 -18.21 -7.81 -3.36
CA LYS A 107 -19.31 -7.51 -4.28
C LYS A 107 -18.75 -7.22 -5.66
N CYS A 108 -19.20 -7.95 -6.68
CA CYS A 108 -18.85 -7.67 -8.06
C CYS A 108 -19.36 -6.28 -8.48
N CYS A 109 -18.52 -5.52 -9.17
CA CYS A 109 -18.88 -4.21 -9.70
C CYS A 109 -19.46 -4.30 -11.12
N GLY A 110 -19.58 -5.49 -11.72
CA GLY A 110 -19.99 -5.65 -13.10
C GLY A 110 -18.92 -5.18 -14.10
N VAL A 111 -19.37 -4.68 -15.26
CA VAL A 111 -18.50 -4.22 -16.35
C VAL A 111 -19.01 -2.94 -16.99
N ILE A 112 -18.11 -2.18 -17.62
CA ILE A 112 -18.49 -1.05 -18.46
C ILE A 112 -18.33 -1.48 -19.92
N LEU A 113 -19.41 -1.34 -20.69
CA LEU A 113 -19.49 -1.77 -22.09
C LEU A 113 -19.71 -0.58 -23.01
N CYS A 114 -19.37 -0.79 -24.28
CA CYS A 114 -19.65 0.15 -25.35
C CYS A 114 -21.09 0.02 -25.83
N THR A 115 -21.74 1.15 -26.11
CA THR A 115 -23.08 1.17 -26.75
C THR A 115 -23.05 0.72 -28.21
N ASN A 116 -21.88 0.73 -28.86
CA ASN A 116 -21.69 0.13 -30.18
C ASN A 116 -21.52 -1.39 -30.03
N LYS A 117 -22.44 -2.18 -30.60
CA LYS A 117 -22.47 -3.64 -30.52
C LYS A 117 -21.28 -4.32 -31.21
N ASP A 118 -20.67 -3.66 -32.19
CA ASP A 118 -19.49 -4.20 -32.89
C ASP A 118 -18.19 -3.90 -32.12
N CYS A 119 -18.25 -3.11 -31.05
CA CYS A 119 -17.09 -2.78 -30.24
C CYS A 119 -16.97 -3.76 -29.07
N THR A 120 -15.94 -4.61 -29.11
CA THR A 120 -15.66 -5.66 -28.12
C THR A 120 -14.94 -5.16 -26.85
N ILE A 121 -14.82 -3.85 -26.68
CA ILE A 121 -14.09 -3.27 -25.54
C ILE A 121 -14.92 -3.47 -24.27
N VAL A 122 -14.36 -4.24 -23.33
CA VAL A 122 -14.85 -4.39 -21.96
C VAL A 122 -13.95 -3.62 -21.02
N VAL A 123 -14.52 -2.69 -20.25
CA VAL A 123 -13.77 -1.80 -19.36
C VAL A 123 -14.02 -2.20 -17.90
N ARG A 124 -12.94 -2.33 -17.11
CA ARG A 124 -13.03 -2.53 -15.65
C ARG A 124 -13.63 -1.28 -14.98
N PRO A 125 -14.75 -1.39 -14.24
CA PRO A 125 -15.27 -0.28 -13.44
C PRO A 125 -14.26 0.15 -12.35
N ASN A 126 -14.10 1.45 -12.16
CA ASN A 126 -13.42 1.97 -10.98
C ASN A 126 -14.24 1.69 -9.70
N THR A 127 -13.55 1.36 -8.61
CA THR A 127 -14.18 1.10 -7.31
C THR A 127 -14.53 2.38 -6.54
N LYS A 128 -13.85 3.49 -6.86
CA LYS A 128 -14.16 4.81 -6.28
C LYS A 128 -15.27 5.48 -7.08
N GLU A 129 -16.33 5.91 -6.39
CA GLU A 129 -17.54 6.46 -7.01
C GLU A 129 -17.26 7.66 -7.93
N THR A 130 -16.42 8.60 -7.51
CA THR A 130 -16.06 9.79 -8.31
C THR A 130 -15.34 9.42 -9.60
N ALA A 131 -14.37 8.51 -9.52
CA ALA A 131 -13.64 8.01 -10.68
C ALA A 131 -14.53 7.18 -11.61
N PHE A 132 -15.44 6.38 -11.05
CA PHE A 132 -16.43 5.61 -11.81
C PHE A 132 -17.39 6.52 -12.59
N LYS A 133 -17.94 7.56 -11.95
CA LYS A 133 -18.78 8.56 -12.63
C LYS A 133 -18.04 9.24 -13.78
N HIS A 134 -16.79 9.65 -13.55
CA HIS A 134 -15.96 10.24 -14.59
C HIS A 134 -15.66 9.24 -15.73
N GLN A 135 -15.45 7.96 -15.41
CA GLN A 135 -15.23 6.91 -16.39
C GLN A 135 -16.40 6.73 -17.35
N LEU A 136 -17.64 6.77 -16.86
CA LEU A 136 -18.85 6.68 -17.69
C LEU A 136 -19.09 7.89 -18.59
N GLN A 137 -18.52 9.06 -18.24
CA GLN A 137 -18.59 10.27 -19.08
C GLN A 137 -17.63 10.21 -20.27
N LYS A 138 -16.63 9.33 -20.23
CA LYS A 138 -15.68 9.16 -21.34
C LYS A 138 -16.34 8.43 -22.50
N LYS A 139 -15.90 8.78 -23.71
CA LYS A 139 -16.24 8.02 -24.91
C LYS A 139 -15.37 6.78 -24.99
N CYS A 140 -15.93 5.73 -25.60
CA CYS A 140 -15.17 4.58 -26.04
C CYS A 140 -14.14 5.01 -27.10
N VAL A 141 -13.13 4.17 -27.36
CA VAL A 141 -12.13 4.38 -28.43
C VAL A 141 -12.80 4.51 -29.81
N CYS A 142 -13.92 3.82 -30.04
CA CYS A 142 -14.72 3.96 -31.27
C CYS A 142 -15.61 5.22 -31.29
N GLY A 143 -15.54 6.08 -30.28
CA GLY A 143 -16.32 7.32 -30.16
C GLY A 143 -17.73 7.17 -29.60
N ALA A 144 -18.25 5.95 -29.44
CA ALA A 144 -19.55 5.68 -28.85
C ALA A 144 -19.57 5.89 -27.33
N ARG A 145 -20.77 5.92 -26.74
CA ARG A 145 -20.96 6.07 -25.28
C ARG A 145 -20.66 4.77 -24.54
N LEU A 146 -20.24 4.91 -23.30
CA LEU A 146 -20.07 3.79 -22.37
C LEU A 146 -21.29 3.68 -21.46
N TYR A 147 -21.66 2.46 -21.08
CA TYR A 147 -22.69 2.20 -20.07
C TYR A 147 -22.23 1.14 -19.09
N HIS A 148 -22.81 1.16 -17.89
CA HIS A 148 -22.51 0.21 -16.83
C HIS A 148 -23.50 -0.95 -16.84
N GLU A 149 -22.99 -2.15 -17.02
CA GLU A 149 -23.73 -3.40 -16.78
C GLU A 149 -23.42 -3.88 -15.36
N LYS A 150 -24.44 -3.80 -14.50
CA LYS A 150 -24.32 -4.15 -13.07
C LYS A 150 -24.27 -5.66 -12.87
N CYS A 151 -23.61 -6.07 -11.78
CA CYS A 151 -23.63 -7.43 -11.29
C CYS A 151 -24.02 -7.43 -9.82
N GLU A 152 -24.85 -8.40 -9.40
CA GLU A 152 -25.29 -8.54 -8.01
C GLU A 152 -24.59 -9.67 -7.26
N ILE A 153 -23.65 -10.36 -7.90
CA ILE A 153 -22.86 -11.41 -7.25
C ILE A 153 -22.04 -10.84 -6.10
N ARG A 154 -22.15 -11.51 -4.94
CA ARG A 154 -21.40 -11.18 -3.73
C ARG A 154 -20.83 -12.46 -3.15
N ALA A 155 -19.52 -12.62 -3.27
CA ALA A 155 -18.81 -13.69 -2.58
C ALA A 155 -18.63 -13.32 -1.11
N THR A 156 -18.72 -14.29 -0.21
CA THR A 156 -18.55 -14.11 1.23
C THR A 156 -17.42 -14.99 1.72
N LEU A 157 -16.62 -14.46 2.64
CA LEU A 157 -15.48 -15.13 3.25
C LEU A 157 -15.58 -14.97 4.76
N TRP A 158 -15.45 -16.07 5.48
CA TRP A 158 -15.32 -16.09 6.94
C TRP A 158 -13.93 -16.58 7.30
N LYS A 159 -13.17 -15.75 7.99
CA LYS A 159 -11.87 -16.11 8.55
C LYS A 159 -12.04 -16.54 9.99
N TRP A 160 -11.60 -17.74 10.33
CA TRP A 160 -11.73 -18.35 11.66
C TRP A 160 -10.47 -19.15 12.01
N ALA A 161 -10.41 -19.74 13.21
CA ALA A 161 -9.19 -20.41 13.70
C ALA A 161 -8.73 -21.56 12.79
N GLY A 162 -9.68 -22.31 12.22
CA GLY A 162 -9.38 -23.44 11.34
C GLY A 162 -9.06 -23.07 9.89
N GLY A 163 -9.27 -21.82 9.48
CA GLY A 163 -9.02 -21.42 8.10
C GLY A 163 -9.98 -20.36 7.56
N ILE A 164 -10.43 -20.57 6.33
CA ILE A 164 -11.36 -19.72 5.59
C ILE A 164 -12.52 -20.58 5.08
N HIS A 165 -13.74 -20.18 5.41
CA HIS A 165 -14.94 -20.65 4.72
C HIS A 165 -15.29 -19.64 3.62
N TYR A 166 -15.50 -20.09 2.40
CA TYR A 166 -15.75 -19.26 1.21
C TYR A 166 -17.02 -19.68 0.50
N VAL A 167 -17.89 -18.71 0.19
CA VAL A 167 -19.13 -18.94 -0.56
C VAL A 167 -19.23 -17.98 -1.74
N HIS A 168 -19.46 -18.53 -2.93
CA HIS A 168 -19.83 -17.83 -4.16
C HIS A 168 -21.25 -18.24 -4.57
N PRO A 169 -22.22 -17.31 -4.63
CA PRO A 169 -23.63 -17.68 -4.66
C PRO A 169 -24.23 -17.89 -6.07
N GLY A 170 -23.44 -17.92 -7.15
CA GLY A 170 -24.00 -18.11 -8.49
C GLY A 170 -23.15 -17.56 -9.64
N PHE A 171 -23.80 -17.28 -10.77
CA PHE A 171 -23.14 -16.96 -12.04
C PHE A 171 -23.10 -15.45 -12.34
N HIS A 172 -21.99 -14.99 -12.91
CA HIS A 172 -21.88 -13.63 -13.43
C HIS A 172 -22.63 -13.51 -14.76
N SER A 173 -23.54 -12.54 -14.86
CA SER A 173 -24.36 -12.30 -16.05
C SER A 173 -23.71 -11.37 -17.08
N HIS A 174 -22.39 -11.19 -17.03
CA HIS A 174 -21.66 -10.25 -17.88
C HIS A 174 -20.32 -10.84 -18.32
N GLN A 175 -19.72 -10.27 -19.37
CA GLN A 175 -18.43 -10.73 -19.90
C GLN A 175 -17.30 -10.57 -18.87
N ARG A 176 -16.28 -11.45 -18.96
CA ARG A 176 -15.02 -11.31 -18.23
C ARG A 176 -14.28 -10.03 -18.64
N LEU A 177 -13.54 -9.46 -17.70
CA LEU A 177 -12.69 -8.30 -17.97
C LEU A 177 -11.48 -8.73 -18.80
N THR A 178 -11.14 -7.93 -19.81
CA THR A 178 -9.96 -8.17 -20.65
C THR A 178 -8.65 -7.79 -19.96
N HIS A 179 -8.66 -6.70 -19.17
CA HIS A 179 -7.48 -6.29 -18.43
C HIS A 179 -7.43 -6.98 -17.07
N ILE A 180 -6.50 -7.91 -16.87
CA ILE A 180 -6.27 -8.57 -15.58
C ILE A 180 -5.26 -7.74 -14.75
N LEU A 181 -5.37 -7.72 -13.41
CA LEU A 181 -4.43 -6.98 -12.52
C LEU A 181 -3.47 -7.87 -11.74
N HIS A 182 -3.79 -9.14 -11.66
CA HIS A 182 -3.15 -10.10 -10.78
C HIS A 182 -2.71 -11.30 -11.60
N ILE A 183 -1.59 -11.90 -11.22
CA ILE A 183 -1.06 -13.10 -11.86
C ILE A 183 -1.31 -14.29 -10.93
N THR A 184 -1.69 -15.44 -11.47
CA THR A 184 -1.90 -16.68 -10.71
C THR A 184 -0.60 -17.17 -10.07
N GLN A 185 -0.67 -18.18 -9.20
CA GLN A 185 0.52 -18.78 -8.62
C GLN A 185 1.38 -19.47 -9.68
N ALA A 186 0.75 -20.19 -10.62
CA ALA A 186 1.44 -20.86 -11.72
C ALA A 186 2.13 -19.86 -12.66
N GLU A 187 1.44 -18.78 -13.02
CA GLU A 187 2.03 -17.70 -13.84
C GLU A 187 3.23 -17.04 -13.15
N GLU A 188 3.13 -16.77 -11.84
CA GLU A 188 4.25 -16.22 -11.06
C GLU A 188 5.44 -17.18 -11.02
N SER A 189 5.22 -18.47 -10.77
CA SER A 189 6.28 -19.49 -10.79
C SER A 189 6.97 -19.52 -12.16
N ARG A 190 6.21 -19.53 -13.25
CA ARG A 190 6.76 -19.54 -14.61
C ARG A 190 7.57 -18.28 -14.92
N PHE A 191 7.07 -17.13 -14.50
CA PHE A 191 7.80 -15.87 -14.62
C PHE A 191 9.13 -15.91 -13.84
N ILE A 192 9.13 -16.45 -12.63
CA ILE A 192 10.33 -16.62 -11.80
C ILE A 192 11.36 -17.51 -12.51
N GLU A 193 10.94 -18.62 -13.10
CA GLU A 193 11.82 -19.53 -13.85
C GLU A 193 12.54 -18.80 -14.99
N ILE A 194 11.78 -18.11 -15.85
CA ILE A 194 12.31 -17.39 -17.01
C ILE A 194 13.29 -16.29 -16.57
N VAL A 195 12.92 -15.49 -15.57
CA VAL A 195 13.77 -14.41 -15.05
C VAL A 195 15.04 -14.96 -14.40
N THR A 196 14.93 -16.07 -13.67
CA THR A 196 16.07 -16.68 -12.97
C THR A 196 17.06 -17.29 -13.97
N ALA A 197 16.56 -17.88 -15.05
CA ALA A 197 17.40 -18.40 -16.15
C ALA A 197 18.06 -17.28 -16.97
N ASN A 198 17.46 -16.07 -17.01
CA ASN A 198 17.87 -14.99 -17.90
C ASN A 198 18.08 -13.66 -17.15
N LYS A 199 18.87 -13.69 -16.08
CA LYS A 199 19.06 -12.54 -15.18
C LYS A 199 19.58 -11.28 -15.88
N ASP A 200 20.36 -11.41 -16.95
CA ASP A 200 20.96 -10.26 -17.65
C ASP A 200 20.02 -9.62 -18.68
N ILE A 201 18.89 -10.26 -18.99
CA ILE A 201 17.93 -9.73 -19.94
C ILE A 201 17.08 -8.64 -19.29
N GLY A 202 17.02 -7.48 -19.95
CA GLY A 202 16.21 -6.34 -19.53
C GLY A 202 14.71 -6.59 -19.72
N PRO A 203 13.84 -5.78 -19.09
CA PRO A 203 12.38 -5.98 -19.12
C PRO A 203 11.79 -6.06 -20.53
N LEU A 204 12.28 -5.23 -21.47
CA LEU A 204 11.81 -5.26 -22.85
C LEU A 204 12.22 -6.54 -23.58
N GLY A 205 13.42 -7.05 -23.31
CA GLY A 205 13.89 -8.32 -23.87
C GLY A 205 13.06 -9.50 -23.36
N LEU A 206 12.63 -9.47 -22.09
CA LEU A 206 11.73 -10.50 -21.56
C LEU A 206 10.35 -10.46 -22.22
N ILE A 207 9.83 -9.27 -22.55
CA ILE A 207 8.53 -9.09 -23.23
C ILE A 207 8.59 -9.50 -24.70
N VAL A 208 9.70 -9.25 -25.39
CA VAL A 208 9.87 -9.66 -26.78
C VAL A 208 10.16 -11.15 -26.89
N GLY A 209 10.78 -11.73 -25.85
CA GLY A 209 11.27 -13.11 -25.83
C GLY A 209 12.78 -13.14 -25.73
N VAL A 210 13.30 -14.06 -24.91
CA VAL A 210 14.73 -14.21 -24.66
C VAL A 210 15.46 -14.53 -25.98
N PRO A 211 16.49 -13.78 -26.41
CA PRO A 211 17.17 -14.07 -27.67
C PRO A 211 17.80 -15.48 -27.69
N THR A 212 17.43 -16.29 -28.68
CA THR A 212 18.05 -17.60 -28.93
C THR A 212 18.62 -17.68 -30.34
N LYS A 213 19.41 -18.73 -30.64
CA LYS A 213 19.94 -18.98 -32.00
C LYS A 213 18.86 -19.15 -33.07
N ASN A 214 17.64 -19.51 -32.66
CA ASN A 214 16.52 -19.80 -33.56
C ASN A 214 15.46 -18.66 -33.58
N GLY A 215 15.79 -17.49 -33.02
CA GLY A 215 14.86 -16.37 -32.87
C GLY A 215 14.51 -16.07 -31.41
N PRO A 216 13.47 -15.25 -31.16
CA PRO A 216 13.02 -14.99 -29.80
C PRO A 216 12.50 -16.29 -29.16
N GLY A 217 13.00 -16.59 -27.97
CA GLY A 217 12.49 -17.65 -27.10
C GLY A 217 11.19 -17.21 -26.42
N GLU A 218 10.81 -17.95 -25.40
CA GLU A 218 9.57 -17.71 -24.65
C GLU A 218 9.49 -16.27 -24.11
N SER A 219 8.33 -15.63 -24.35
CA SER A 219 8.04 -14.30 -23.85
C SER A 219 7.28 -14.37 -22.52
N VAL A 220 7.61 -13.45 -21.61
CA VAL A 220 6.80 -13.29 -20.38
C VAL A 220 5.39 -12.76 -20.66
N ALA A 221 5.16 -12.15 -21.82
CA ALA A 221 3.85 -11.69 -22.24
C ALA A 221 2.90 -12.86 -22.56
N ASP A 222 3.43 -14.01 -22.97
CA ASP A 222 2.65 -15.22 -23.26
C ASP A 222 2.17 -15.91 -21.97
N ILE A 223 2.79 -15.61 -20.82
CA ILE A 223 2.40 -16.13 -19.51
C ILE A 223 1.09 -15.48 -19.05
N SER A 224 0.99 -14.15 -19.19
CA SER A 224 -0.16 -13.36 -18.72
C SER A 224 -0.14 -11.97 -19.35
N ASP A 225 -1.33 -11.47 -19.75
CA ASP A 225 -1.49 -10.12 -20.30
C ASP A 225 -0.97 -9.01 -19.37
N VAL A 226 -0.90 -9.29 -18.05
CA VAL A 226 -0.32 -8.39 -17.05
C VAL A 226 1.13 -8.03 -17.38
N TYR A 227 1.87 -8.93 -18.04
CA TYR A 227 3.28 -8.78 -18.37
C TYR A 227 3.54 -8.10 -19.73
N LEU A 228 2.49 -7.70 -20.47
CA LEU A 228 2.64 -6.74 -21.58
C LEU A 228 3.12 -5.36 -21.07
N ASN A 229 2.92 -5.08 -19.77
CA ASN A 229 3.39 -3.85 -19.15
C ASN A 229 4.87 -3.95 -18.74
N ARG A 230 5.74 -3.22 -19.45
CA ARG A 230 7.19 -3.11 -19.17
C ARG A 230 7.52 -2.77 -17.73
N ASP A 231 6.83 -1.81 -17.14
CA ASP A 231 7.14 -1.33 -15.79
C ASP A 231 6.74 -2.40 -14.75
N ARG A 232 5.69 -3.18 -15.04
CA ARG A 232 5.32 -4.34 -14.23
C ARG A 232 6.40 -5.41 -14.27
N VAL A 233 6.86 -5.78 -15.46
CA VAL A 233 7.95 -6.75 -15.66
C VAL A 233 9.22 -6.27 -14.94
N GLN A 234 9.58 -5.00 -15.07
CA GLN A 234 10.74 -4.42 -14.38
C GLN A 234 10.61 -4.56 -12.86
N LYS A 235 9.46 -4.16 -12.30
CA LYS A 235 9.21 -4.22 -10.86
C LYS A 235 9.31 -5.63 -10.31
N ASP A 236 8.70 -6.61 -10.97
CA ASP A 236 8.69 -7.99 -10.50
C ASP A 236 10.05 -8.67 -10.72
N ARG A 237 10.73 -8.40 -11.84
CA ARG A 237 12.12 -8.83 -12.08
C ARG A 237 13.06 -8.35 -10.97
N LEU A 238 12.95 -7.09 -10.54
CA LEU A 238 13.77 -6.54 -9.46
C LEU A 238 13.55 -7.23 -8.10
N LYS A 239 12.39 -7.87 -7.89
CA LYS A 239 12.18 -8.69 -6.68
C LYS A 239 12.95 -10.01 -6.75
N ILE A 240 13.03 -10.61 -7.95
CA ILE A 240 13.59 -11.95 -8.19
C ILE A 240 15.11 -11.91 -8.29
N CYS A 241 15.66 -10.98 -9.09
CA CYS A 241 17.10 -10.83 -9.23
C CYS A 241 17.78 -10.30 -7.94
N GLY A 242 16.98 -10.08 -6.89
CA GLY A 242 17.30 -9.18 -5.79
C GLY A 242 17.33 -7.74 -6.30
N ARG A 243 17.15 -6.79 -5.39
CA ARG A 243 17.98 -5.58 -5.51
C ARG A 243 19.38 -6.14 -5.44
N SER A 244 20.11 -6.24 -6.55
CA SER A 244 21.56 -6.42 -6.51
C SER A 244 22.01 -5.54 -5.36
N SER A 245 22.63 -6.11 -4.34
CA SER A 245 23.27 -5.33 -3.28
C SER A 245 23.95 -4.19 -4.01
N GLN A 246 23.40 -2.97 -3.89
CA GLN A 246 24.00 -1.84 -4.58
C GLN A 246 25.39 -1.81 -3.98
N THR A 247 26.38 -2.23 -4.77
CA THR A 247 27.76 -2.14 -4.33
C THR A 247 27.96 -0.69 -3.93
N ALA A 248 28.79 -0.42 -2.92
CA ALA A 248 29.07 0.96 -2.53
C ALA A 248 29.44 1.81 -3.77
N GLN A 249 30.14 1.19 -4.73
CA GLN A 249 30.42 1.75 -6.05
C GLN A 249 29.17 2.12 -6.87
N ALA A 250 28.15 1.26 -6.95
CA ALA A 250 26.89 1.57 -7.63
C ALA A 250 26.14 2.73 -6.95
N LEU A 251 26.18 2.82 -5.62
CA LEU A 251 25.62 3.95 -4.88
C LEU A 251 26.37 5.25 -5.22
N PHE A 252 27.71 5.25 -5.18
CA PHE A 252 28.51 6.42 -5.53
C PHE A 252 28.33 6.84 -6.99
N GLN A 253 28.21 5.89 -7.91
CA GLN A 253 27.91 6.17 -9.30
C GLN A 253 26.52 6.80 -9.46
N ALA A 254 25.49 6.23 -8.82
CA ALA A 254 24.14 6.79 -8.84
C ALA A 254 24.10 8.19 -8.22
N PHE A 255 24.81 8.42 -7.12
CA PHE A 255 24.93 9.73 -6.47
C PHE A 255 25.65 10.75 -7.36
N THR A 256 26.69 10.31 -8.07
CA THR A 256 27.41 11.14 -9.05
C THR A 256 26.52 11.52 -10.22
N GLU A 257 25.80 10.55 -10.79
CA GLU A 257 24.83 10.79 -11.87
C GLU A 257 23.70 11.72 -11.42
N PHE A 258 23.18 11.52 -10.20
CA PHE A 258 22.17 12.38 -9.59
C PHE A 258 22.68 13.83 -9.45
N SER A 259 23.88 14.01 -8.91
CA SER A 259 24.49 15.35 -8.73
C SER A 259 24.77 16.04 -10.07
N LYS A 260 25.17 15.28 -11.10
CA LYS A 260 25.33 15.80 -12.47
C LYS A 260 24.00 16.21 -13.10
N LYS A 261 22.95 15.41 -12.89
CA LYS A 261 21.61 15.65 -13.44
C LYS A 261 20.92 16.85 -12.77
N PHE A 262 21.17 17.06 -11.49
CA PHE A 262 20.60 18.15 -10.69
C PHE A 262 21.72 19.02 -10.11
N PRO A 263 22.40 19.82 -10.96
CA PRO A 263 23.47 20.68 -10.50
C PRO A 263 22.97 21.64 -9.42
N ASN A 264 23.79 21.88 -8.39
CA ASN A 264 23.48 22.72 -7.22
C ASN A 264 22.36 22.21 -6.30
N PHE A 265 21.71 21.08 -6.60
CA PHE A 265 20.64 20.57 -5.74
C PHE A 265 21.18 19.92 -4.47
N VAL A 266 22.29 19.19 -4.56
CA VAL A 266 23.03 18.68 -3.40
C VAL A 266 23.97 19.77 -2.91
N ILE A 267 23.73 20.28 -1.70
CA ILE A 267 24.49 21.40 -1.12
C ILE A 267 25.53 20.95 -0.10
N HIS A 268 25.36 19.77 0.49
CA HIS A 268 26.31 19.18 1.43
C HIS A 268 26.18 17.66 1.44
N SER A 269 27.28 16.94 1.63
CA SER A 269 27.27 15.49 1.74
C SER A 269 28.42 14.99 2.63
N GLU A 270 28.08 14.20 3.64
CA GLU A 270 29.00 13.44 4.49
C GLU A 270 28.64 11.95 4.39
N PHE A 271 29.66 11.09 4.29
CA PHE A 271 29.49 9.64 4.08
C PHE A 271 30.37 8.77 4.99
N MET A 272 31.23 9.35 5.84
CA MET A 272 32.18 8.56 6.62
C MET A 272 31.53 7.87 7.83
N ASN A 273 31.39 8.58 8.95
CA ASN A 273 30.86 7.99 10.18
C ASN A 273 29.33 8.18 10.27
N GLU A 274 28.87 9.37 9.88
CA GLU A 274 27.46 9.73 9.75
C GLU A 274 27.17 10.00 8.28
N VAL A 275 26.07 9.43 7.78
CA VAL A 275 25.62 9.71 6.42
C VAL A 275 24.62 10.84 6.49
N VAL A 276 25.00 12.02 6.01
CA VAL A 276 24.13 13.20 5.92
C VAL A 276 24.26 13.81 4.53
N ILE A 277 23.18 13.72 3.74
CA ILE A 277 23.09 14.35 2.42
C ILE A 277 22.07 15.48 2.53
N SER A 278 22.49 16.72 2.31
CA SER A 278 21.60 17.88 2.36
C SER A 278 21.31 18.39 0.96
N VAL A 279 20.02 18.63 0.70
CA VAL A 279 19.51 19.10 -0.58
C VAL A 279 18.69 20.37 -0.42
N GLN A 280 18.68 21.18 -1.47
CA GLN A 280 18.02 22.47 -1.50
C GLN A 280 17.72 22.90 -2.94
N THR A 281 16.56 23.50 -3.16
CA THR A 281 16.26 24.22 -4.41
C THR A 281 16.53 25.72 -4.24
N ASP A 282 16.62 26.45 -5.35
CA ASP A 282 16.78 27.92 -5.30
C ASP A 282 15.63 28.60 -4.55
N PHE A 283 14.40 28.12 -4.71
CA PHE A 283 13.27 28.60 -3.93
C PHE A 283 13.51 28.40 -2.43
N MET A 284 13.84 27.18 -2.00
CA MET A 284 14.12 26.89 -0.59
C MET A 284 15.23 27.79 -0.02
N ARG A 285 16.32 27.99 -0.79
CA ARG A 285 17.44 28.86 -0.41
C ARG A 285 16.99 30.31 -0.21
N SER A 286 16.18 30.84 -1.13
CA SER A 286 15.70 32.22 -1.09
C SER A 286 14.91 32.58 0.16
N GLN A 287 14.32 31.59 0.84
CA GLN A 287 13.53 31.79 2.06
C GLN A 287 14.40 31.88 3.33
N LEU A 288 15.67 31.46 3.26
CA LEU A 288 16.58 31.45 4.41
C LEU A 288 17.13 32.85 4.77
N VAL A 289 17.11 33.80 3.82
CA VAL A 289 17.53 35.19 4.04
C VAL A 289 16.32 36.10 3.88
N LYS A 290 15.84 36.65 4.99
CA LYS A 290 14.72 37.59 5.03
C LYS A 290 15.26 39.03 5.04
N LEU A 291 14.75 39.87 4.15
CA LEU A 291 15.09 41.30 4.09
C LEU A 291 14.27 42.11 5.09
N ASP A 292 13.03 41.69 5.33
CA ASP A 292 12.11 42.34 6.25
C ASP A 292 12.00 41.53 7.56
N ALA A 293 11.99 42.23 8.68
CA ALA A 293 11.64 41.63 9.95
C ALA A 293 10.15 41.26 9.92
N LEU A 294 9.87 39.95 9.92
CA LEU A 294 8.52 39.47 10.20
C LEU A 294 8.25 39.55 11.71
N ASP A 295 6.97 39.50 12.10
CA ASP A 295 6.55 39.41 13.49
C ASP A 295 7.40 38.35 14.25
N GLU A 296 7.81 38.66 15.47
CA GLU A 296 8.82 37.92 16.24
C GLU A 296 8.50 36.43 16.35
N ALA A 297 7.21 36.08 16.37
CA ALA A 297 6.74 34.69 16.45
C ALA A 297 7.09 33.82 15.22
N VAL A 298 7.31 34.42 14.05
CA VAL A 298 7.55 33.71 12.77
C VAL A 298 8.88 34.07 12.10
N ASN A 299 9.73 34.84 12.79
CA ASN A 299 11.00 35.34 12.26
C ASN A 299 12.18 34.36 12.42
N GLY A 300 11.89 33.08 12.70
CA GLY A 300 12.89 32.03 12.94
C GLY A 300 12.90 30.90 11.89
N THR A 301 13.86 29.98 12.08
CA THR A 301 13.94 28.68 11.41
C THR A 301 13.57 27.60 12.42
N VAL A 302 12.66 26.70 12.05
CA VAL A 302 12.24 25.55 12.87
C VAL A 302 12.87 24.29 12.29
N ASN A 303 13.48 23.48 13.15
CA ASN A 303 14.12 22.23 12.76
C ASN A 303 13.30 21.05 13.27
N ASP A 304 13.02 20.08 12.39
CA ASP A 304 12.29 18.87 12.76
C ASP A 304 12.93 17.63 12.11
N ALA A 305 12.82 16.48 12.79
CA ALA A 305 13.28 15.19 12.32
C ALA A 305 12.10 14.23 12.19
N ALA A 306 11.69 13.96 10.95
CA ALA A 306 10.57 13.06 10.67
C ALA A 306 11.00 11.59 10.74
N HIS A 307 10.46 10.87 11.71
CA HIS A 307 10.62 9.42 11.86
C HIS A 307 9.69 8.62 10.94
N GLY A 308 10.11 7.41 10.57
CA GLY A 308 9.28 6.47 9.79
C GLY A 308 9.05 6.88 8.33
N TRP A 309 9.67 7.97 7.87
CA TRP A 309 9.65 8.38 6.48
C TRP A 309 10.37 7.35 5.58
N TRP A 310 11.45 6.77 6.09
CA TRP A 310 12.25 5.78 5.38
C TRP A 310 11.85 4.35 5.77
N LYS A 311 12.10 3.40 4.85
CA LYS A 311 11.92 1.96 5.13
C LYS A 311 12.84 1.49 6.25
N GLU A 312 14.07 2.01 6.27
CA GLU A 312 15.02 1.77 7.36
C GLU A 312 14.66 2.68 8.53
N ARG A 313 14.38 2.10 9.70
CA ARG A 313 13.80 2.84 10.83
C ARG A 313 14.78 3.82 11.47
N GLN A 314 16.08 3.58 11.29
CA GLN A 314 17.13 4.45 11.84
C GLN A 314 17.37 5.70 11.01
N TRP A 315 16.94 5.70 9.75
CA TRP A 315 17.08 6.86 8.89
C TRP A 315 15.98 7.87 9.21
N VAL A 316 16.34 9.14 9.19
CA VAL A 316 15.43 10.26 9.45
C VAL A 316 15.56 11.30 8.34
N LEU A 317 14.47 12.03 8.12
CA LEU A 317 14.46 13.23 7.28
C LEU A 317 14.53 14.44 8.21
N ILE A 318 15.64 15.18 8.16
CA ILE A 318 15.82 16.41 8.95
C ILE A 318 15.45 17.60 8.07
N ILE A 319 14.62 18.51 8.56
CA ILE A 319 14.13 19.66 7.79
C ILE A 319 14.31 20.94 8.60
N SER A 320 15.03 21.91 8.05
CA SER A 320 14.95 23.31 8.49
C SER A 320 13.86 24.01 7.70
N SER A 321 12.85 24.55 8.36
CA SER A 321 11.74 25.28 7.73
C SER A 321 11.72 26.75 8.15
N THR A 322 11.30 27.62 7.24
CA THR A 322 11.10 29.05 7.50
C THR A 322 9.69 29.44 7.09
N TYR A 323 9.11 30.43 7.76
CA TYR A 323 7.78 30.93 7.38
C TYR A 323 7.86 31.77 6.10
N CYS A 324 7.06 31.42 5.09
CA CYS A 324 6.90 32.17 3.84
C CYS A 324 5.65 33.05 3.91
N PRO A 325 5.79 34.39 3.94
CA PRO A 325 4.65 35.30 4.04
C PRO A 325 3.78 35.33 2.78
N VAL A 326 4.34 34.97 1.63
CA VAL A 326 3.59 34.92 0.36
C VAL A 326 2.63 33.73 0.33
N LEU A 327 3.06 32.58 0.84
CA LEU A 327 2.25 31.36 0.88
C LEU A 327 1.49 31.17 2.20
N LEU A 328 1.77 32.01 3.18
CA LEU A 328 1.21 31.98 4.54
C LEU A 328 1.43 30.63 5.25
N CYS A 329 2.55 29.95 4.97
CA CYS A 329 2.88 28.65 5.54
C CYS A 329 4.38 28.46 5.77
N TRP A 330 4.73 27.44 6.56
CA TRP A 330 6.12 27.01 6.73
C TRP A 330 6.58 26.26 5.49
N VAL A 331 7.69 26.72 4.92
CA VAL A 331 8.31 26.10 3.74
C VAL A 331 9.70 25.61 4.09
N PRO A 332 10.15 24.51 3.47
CA PRO A 332 11.46 23.96 3.75
C PRO A 332 12.55 24.89 3.19
N GLY A 333 13.58 25.14 4.00
CA GLY A 333 14.79 25.84 3.61
C GLY A 333 15.94 24.88 3.28
N VAL A 334 16.11 23.81 4.07
CA VAL A 334 17.05 22.72 3.80
C VAL A 334 16.40 21.40 4.20
N MET A 335 16.61 20.36 3.39
CA MET A 335 16.25 18.99 3.75
C MET A 335 17.50 18.13 3.78
N SER A 336 17.64 17.27 4.79
CA SER A 336 18.75 16.33 4.91
C SER A 336 18.28 14.91 5.13
N PHE A 337 18.84 14.02 4.32
CA PHE A 337 18.73 12.58 4.46
C PHE A 337 19.81 12.14 5.44
N SER A 338 19.42 11.55 6.56
CA SER A 338 20.33 11.22 7.65
C SER A 338 20.16 9.77 8.09
N ASN A 339 21.26 9.02 8.28
CA ASN A 339 21.20 7.65 8.82
C ASN A 339 21.07 7.59 10.35
N GLY A 340 20.85 8.73 11.01
CA GLY A 340 20.65 8.83 12.44
C GLY A 340 20.30 10.24 12.91
N GLN A 341 20.29 10.43 14.23
CA GLN A 341 19.85 11.68 14.87
C GLN A 341 20.76 12.10 16.03
N SER A 342 22.03 11.71 15.98
CA SER A 342 23.02 12.17 16.96
C SER A 342 23.34 13.65 16.77
N THR A 343 23.98 14.27 17.76
CA THR A 343 24.51 15.64 17.67
C THR A 343 25.35 15.87 16.42
N GLN A 344 26.10 14.85 15.98
CA GLN A 344 26.93 14.93 14.79
C GLN A 344 26.10 14.99 13.49
N HIS A 345 24.96 14.29 13.42
CA HIS A 345 24.06 14.39 12.27
C HIS A 345 23.47 15.79 12.15
N PHE A 346 22.98 16.36 13.26
CA PHE A 346 22.47 17.72 13.30
C PHE A 346 23.56 18.75 12.99
N LYS A 347 24.80 18.54 13.44
CA LYS A 347 25.94 19.40 13.07
C LYS A 347 26.10 19.49 11.55
N TYR A 348 26.09 18.36 10.84
CA TYR A 348 26.21 18.35 9.38
C TYR A 348 25.02 19.03 8.69
N HIS A 349 23.81 18.81 9.20
CA HIS A 349 22.62 19.52 8.73
C HIS A 349 22.75 21.05 8.91
N PHE A 350 23.16 21.52 10.09
CA PHE A 350 23.32 22.95 10.35
C PHE A 350 24.45 23.59 9.55
N ILE A 351 25.54 22.86 9.27
CA ILE A 351 26.57 23.31 8.33
C ILE A 351 25.94 23.63 6.97
N ALA A 352 25.09 22.75 6.45
CA ALA A 352 24.40 22.97 5.18
C ALA A 352 23.46 24.20 5.23
N VAL A 353 22.75 24.39 6.34
CA VAL A 353 21.88 25.56 6.58
C VAL A 353 22.69 26.86 6.57
N PHE A 354 23.78 26.93 7.33
CA PHE A 354 24.63 28.12 7.41
C PHE A 354 25.31 28.44 6.09
N GLN A 355 25.81 27.42 5.38
CA GLN A 355 26.37 27.60 4.04
C GLN A 355 25.32 28.11 3.06
N SER A 356 24.07 27.67 3.16
CA SER A 356 22.96 28.15 2.34
C SER A 356 22.64 29.62 2.59
N ILE A 357 22.57 30.03 3.87
CA ILE A 357 22.36 31.44 4.27
C ILE A 357 23.47 32.32 3.71
N ILE A 358 24.73 31.91 3.87
CA ILE A 358 25.89 32.66 3.37
C ILE A 358 25.84 32.79 1.84
N ARG A 359 25.49 31.70 1.14
CA ARG A 359 25.38 31.69 -0.32
C ARG A 359 24.30 32.66 -0.79
N GLU A 360 23.12 32.59 -0.20
CA GLU A 360 22.01 33.48 -0.56
C GLU A 360 22.32 34.95 -0.29
N ALA A 361 22.93 35.25 0.87
CA ALA A 361 23.33 36.60 1.21
C ALA A 361 24.34 37.16 0.18
N LYS A 362 25.33 36.36 -0.22
CA LYS A 362 26.30 36.73 -1.27
C LYS A 362 25.65 36.92 -2.63
N GLU A 363 24.74 36.03 -3.03
CA GLU A 363 24.02 36.14 -4.31
C GLU A 363 23.15 37.41 -4.37
N LYS A 364 22.69 37.92 -3.22
CA LYS A 364 21.92 39.16 -3.08
C LYS A 364 22.75 40.40 -2.73
N ASP A 365 24.08 40.29 -2.67
CA ASP A 365 24.99 41.36 -2.24
C ASP A 365 24.67 41.94 -0.84
N ILE A 366 24.20 41.07 0.06
CA ILE A 366 23.90 41.43 1.45
C ILE A 366 25.11 41.08 2.32
N PRO A 367 25.64 42.02 3.13
CA PRO A 367 26.72 41.74 4.06
C PRO A 367 26.33 40.63 5.04
N VAL A 368 27.14 39.57 5.10
CA VAL A 368 26.93 38.46 6.05
C VAL A 368 27.16 38.97 7.47
N SER A 369 26.17 38.81 8.34
CA SER A 369 26.22 39.24 9.74
C SER A 369 25.83 38.11 10.69
N HIS A 370 26.23 38.22 11.96
CA HIS A 370 25.85 37.24 12.99
C HIS A 370 24.33 37.14 13.20
N SER A 371 23.57 38.22 12.98
CA SER A 371 22.13 38.23 13.18
C SER A 371 21.40 37.29 12.21
N MET A 372 21.95 37.02 11.02
CA MET A 372 21.37 36.07 10.05
C MET A 372 21.31 34.63 10.59
N PHE A 373 22.17 34.29 11.56
CA PHE A 373 22.23 32.95 12.15
C PHE A 373 21.44 32.84 13.46
N ALA A 374 21.07 33.97 14.08
CA ALA A 374 20.39 34.00 15.38
C ALA A 374 18.97 33.38 15.35
N GLY A 375 18.37 33.29 14.16
CA GLY A 375 17.07 32.65 13.93
C GLY A 375 17.12 31.13 13.81
N VAL A 376 18.30 30.51 13.72
CA VAL A 376 18.47 29.05 13.63
C VAL A 376 18.56 28.48 15.04
N ARG A 377 17.44 27.99 15.58
CA ARG A 377 17.36 27.42 16.93
C ARG A 377 17.12 25.91 16.88
N HIS A 378 17.74 25.19 17.80
CA HIS A 378 17.61 23.74 17.94
C HIS A 378 16.31 23.35 18.66
#